data_AF-A0A133XS59-F1
#
_entry.id   AF-A0A133XS59-F1
#
_cell.length_a   1.000
_cell.length_b   1.000
_cell.length_c   1.000
_cell.angle_alpha   90.00
_cell.angle_beta   90.00
_cell.angle_gamma   90.00
#
_symmetry.space_group_name_H-M   'P 1'
#
loop_
_entity.id
_entity.type
_entity.pdbx_description
1 polymer ?
#
loop_
_entity_poly.entity_id
_entity_poly.type
_entity_poly.pdbx_seq_one_letter_code
_entity_poly.pdbx_strand_id
1 'polypeptide(L)'
;MSYTSEVYVIVAIDGPAGSGKSTVAKRIAQRLGLSYLDTGAMYRAVTFACLQNGIDLSDTDAVANCAQTINIRFEASRNDNSADDSAKPVTANATQRVFIDTTEVTADIRTVLIDQNVSQVAAIPEVRQAMVRLQQQAGEKGNVVAEGRDIGTTVFPNADVKIFLTADACARAHRRAVQRSGGDEAKATHTPTNPNEEQQILQDIKRRDEIDSTRAVSPLVAATDAHHIDSSNLSVDEVCAKIEAYVHQTAATKKATAFIDPLDKYYERPVAEFSLFLRALLKFVVAVCQIYTKIKYRWKIENFDTLLAATVPASETVTNNTSTTARSTAPASKKGVIIIMNHVSFLDPFLPTCSLILSGRSVRPIYKSEFNHIGILRWALPRFGCFPVSRNTADIKALRRAQRALQRGESILIYPEGTRVRTDDQPVEIHGGFALLAKMAKADIIPMAIVGARDITPPGKCYPRPKKVFCRVGTPIVYDEGNAKNRREYLAQLEQQATQQMYALRDVLKQEHPGRN
;
A
#
# COMPACT_ATOMS: atom_id res chain seq x y z
N MET A 1 25.42 6.84 -3.77
CA MET A 1 24.13 7.44 -3.34
C MET A 1 23.39 6.43 -2.49
N SER A 2 23.37 6.65 -1.18
CA SER A 2 22.61 5.86 -0.22
C SER A 2 21.12 6.11 -0.44
N TYR A 3 20.42 5.16 -1.06
CA TYR A 3 18.97 5.14 -1.11
C TYR A 3 18.45 4.86 0.31
N THR A 4 18.16 5.90 1.08
CA THR A 4 17.33 5.77 2.28
C THR A 4 15.93 5.40 1.82
N SER A 5 15.56 4.13 2.00
CA SER A 5 14.20 3.65 1.84
C SER A 5 13.27 4.49 2.72
N GLU A 6 12.41 5.30 2.12
CA GLU A 6 11.32 5.93 2.87
C GLU A 6 10.36 4.82 3.32
N VAL A 7 10.39 4.52 4.62
CA VAL A 7 9.42 3.63 5.25
C VAL A 7 8.13 4.43 5.34
N TYR A 8 7.08 3.97 4.67
CA TYR A 8 5.76 4.58 4.81
C TYR A 8 5.26 4.39 6.24
N VAL A 9 4.90 5.47 6.93
CA VAL A 9 4.46 5.43 8.34
C VAL A 9 3.00 5.84 8.48
N ILE A 10 2.20 5.04 9.17
CA ILE A 10 0.86 5.42 9.65
C ILE A 10 0.94 5.65 11.16
N VAL A 11 0.65 6.88 11.60
CA VAL A 11 0.55 7.24 13.02
C VAL A 11 -0.92 7.44 13.37
N ALA A 12 -1.45 6.57 14.23
CA ALA A 12 -2.81 6.67 14.78
C ALA A 12 -2.76 7.42 16.12
N ILE A 13 -3.59 8.45 16.28
CA ILE A 13 -3.73 9.20 17.54
C ILE A 13 -5.20 9.17 17.99
N ASP A 14 -5.47 8.37 19.01
CA ASP A 14 -6.80 8.18 19.60
C ASP A 14 -6.92 8.84 20.98
N GLY A 15 -8.15 9.13 21.40
CA GLY A 15 -8.41 9.63 22.75
C GLY A 15 -9.68 10.49 22.88
N PRO A 16 -10.08 10.85 24.11
CA PRO A 16 -11.32 11.58 24.40
C PRO A 16 -11.33 13.01 23.82
N ALA A 17 -12.50 13.63 23.72
CA ALA A 17 -12.62 14.99 23.20
C ALA A 17 -11.87 15.99 24.10
N GLY A 18 -11.19 16.98 23.50
CA GLY A 18 -10.46 18.01 24.26
C GLY A 18 -9.08 17.59 24.78
N SER A 19 -8.61 16.37 24.54
CA SER A 19 -7.25 15.94 24.93
C SER A 19 -6.10 16.56 24.10
N GLY A 20 -6.40 17.47 23.17
CA GLY A 20 -5.38 18.15 22.35
C GLY A 20 -4.94 17.40 21.09
N LYS A 21 -5.61 16.28 20.73
CA LYS A 21 -5.28 15.45 19.56
C LYS A 21 -5.11 16.25 18.27
N SER A 22 -6.04 17.15 17.94
CA SER A 22 -5.99 17.84 16.64
C SER A 22 -4.79 18.74 16.51
N THR A 23 -4.47 19.46 17.59
CA THR A 23 -3.30 20.34 17.66
C THR A 23 -2.01 19.53 17.57
N VAL A 24 -1.92 18.43 18.33
CA VAL A 24 -0.76 17.54 18.35
C VAL A 24 -0.57 16.83 17.00
N ALA A 25 -1.64 16.26 16.43
CA ALA A 25 -1.62 15.52 15.17
C ALA A 25 -1.18 16.40 13.99
N LYS A 26 -1.67 17.64 13.91
CA LYS A 26 -1.23 18.61 12.90
C LYS A 26 0.26 18.93 13.04
N ARG A 27 0.73 19.17 14.27
CA ARG A 27 2.13 19.50 14.54
C ARG A 27 3.07 18.33 14.25
N ILE A 28 2.67 17.10 14.61
CA ILE A 28 3.41 15.88 14.27
C ILE A 28 3.45 15.65 12.76
N ALA A 29 2.32 15.84 12.07
CA ALA A 29 2.27 15.71 10.61
C ALA A 29 3.25 16.68 9.94
N GLN A 30 3.30 17.94 10.38
CA GLN A 30 4.26 18.92 9.90
C GLN A 30 5.71 18.53 10.19
N ARG A 31 6.03 18.21 11.45
CA ARG A 31 7.40 17.89 11.88
C ARG A 31 7.97 16.63 11.21
N LEU A 32 7.12 15.65 10.93
CA LEU A 32 7.52 14.38 10.30
C LEU A 32 7.30 14.38 8.77
N GLY A 33 6.76 15.44 8.18
CA GLY A 33 6.46 15.50 6.75
C GLY A 33 5.37 14.51 6.30
N LEU A 34 4.43 14.21 7.19
CA LEU A 34 3.32 13.28 6.94
C LEU A 34 2.04 14.05 6.57
N SER A 35 1.13 13.39 5.85
CA SER A 35 -0.22 13.90 5.61
C SER A 35 -1.03 13.88 6.91
N TYR A 36 -1.96 14.82 7.08
CA TYR A 36 -2.86 14.86 8.24
C TYR A 36 -4.27 14.45 7.84
N LEU A 37 -4.93 13.62 8.66
CA LEU A 37 -6.30 13.17 8.48
C LEU A 37 -7.14 13.41 9.75
N ASP A 38 -8.00 14.43 9.71
CA ASP A 38 -9.04 14.69 10.71
C ASP A 38 -10.27 13.79 10.44
N THR A 39 -10.33 12.62 11.07
CA THR A 39 -11.50 11.73 10.89
C THR A 39 -12.76 12.30 11.55
N GLY A 40 -12.61 13.13 12.57
CA GLY A 40 -13.73 13.78 13.26
C GLY A 40 -14.48 14.73 12.34
N ALA A 41 -13.76 15.45 11.47
CA ALA A 41 -14.35 16.30 10.43
C ALA A 41 -15.29 15.54 9.48
N MET A 42 -15.05 14.25 9.23
CA MET A 42 -15.91 13.45 8.36
C MET A 42 -17.29 13.21 8.98
N TYR A 43 -17.33 12.78 10.24
CA TYR A 43 -18.58 12.57 10.96
C TYR A 43 -19.36 13.89 11.12
N ARG A 44 -18.64 15.00 11.30
CA ARG A 44 -19.25 16.34 11.34
C ARG A 44 -19.80 16.77 10.00
N ALA A 45 -19.13 16.44 8.89
CA ALA A 45 -19.63 16.70 7.55
C ALA A 45 -20.92 15.93 7.26
N VAL A 46 -21.01 14.66 7.67
CA VAL A 46 -22.26 13.88 7.60
C VAL A 46 -23.36 14.53 8.44
N THR A 47 -23.04 14.91 9.68
CA THR A 47 -24.00 15.57 10.59
C THR A 47 -24.51 16.88 9.98
N PHE A 48 -23.61 17.70 9.43
CA PHE A 48 -23.95 18.96 8.77
C PHE A 48 -24.83 18.73 7.54
N ALA A 49 -24.48 17.76 6.68
CA ALA A 49 -25.28 17.42 5.51
C ALA A 49 -26.69 16.95 5.90
N CYS A 50 -26.84 16.14 6.96
CA CYS A 50 -28.15 15.70 7.43
C CYS A 50 -29.00 16.90 7.87
N LEU A 51 -28.43 17.78 8.71
CA LEU A 51 -29.16 18.95 9.21
C LEU A 51 -29.52 19.95 8.12
N GLN A 52 -28.62 20.20 7.16
CA GLN A 52 -28.89 21.09 6.02
C GLN A 52 -30.02 20.56 5.12
N ASN A 53 -30.12 19.24 4.96
CA ASN A 53 -31.17 18.60 4.17
C ASN A 53 -32.46 18.31 4.98
N GLY A 54 -32.54 18.77 6.23
CA GLY A 54 -33.71 18.55 7.09
C GLY A 54 -33.93 17.07 7.46
N ILE A 55 -32.89 16.23 7.41
CA ILE A 55 -32.96 14.83 7.82
C ILE A 55 -33.04 14.77 9.35
N ASP A 56 -34.05 14.07 9.87
CA ASP A 56 -34.14 13.76 11.29
C ASP A 56 -33.01 12.80 11.68
N LEU A 57 -32.16 13.20 12.63
CA LEU A 57 -31.02 12.39 13.08
C LEU A 57 -31.44 11.12 13.84
N SER A 58 -32.72 10.99 14.21
CA SER A 58 -33.28 9.77 14.76
C SER A 58 -33.66 8.73 13.70
N ASP A 59 -33.82 9.16 12.44
CA ASP A 59 -34.00 8.25 11.29
C ASP A 59 -32.62 7.72 10.85
N THR A 60 -32.24 6.60 11.45
CA THR A 60 -30.92 6.00 11.21
C THR A 60 -30.71 5.58 9.76
N ASP A 61 -31.77 5.18 9.05
CA ASP A 61 -31.69 4.75 7.66
C ASP A 61 -31.45 5.94 6.73
N ALA A 62 -32.14 7.06 6.95
CA ALA A 62 -31.92 8.29 6.19
C ALA A 62 -30.51 8.84 6.42
N VAL A 63 -30.02 8.85 7.67
CA VAL A 63 -28.67 9.28 8.00
C VAL A 63 -27.62 8.34 7.38
N ALA A 64 -27.84 7.03 7.42
CA ALA A 64 -26.96 6.03 6.80
C ALA A 64 -26.87 6.22 5.28
N ASN A 65 -28.00 6.46 4.61
CA ASN A 65 -28.05 6.75 3.17
C ASN A 65 -27.25 8.01 2.84
N CYS A 66 -27.43 9.10 3.60
CA CYS A 66 -26.64 10.31 3.45
C CYS A 66 -25.13 10.03 3.57
N ALA A 67 -24.71 9.27 4.59
CA ALA A 67 -23.31 8.93 4.81
C ALA A 67 -22.69 8.04 3.72
N GLN A 68 -23.50 7.24 3.02
CA GLN A 68 -23.03 6.38 1.92
C GLN A 68 -22.85 7.13 0.61
N THR A 69 -23.65 8.18 0.37
CA THR A 69 -23.62 8.95 -0.88
C THR A 69 -22.81 10.23 -0.79
N ILE A 70 -22.50 10.71 0.42
CA ILE A 70 -21.76 11.95 0.63
C ILE A 70 -20.35 11.87 0.04
N ASN A 71 -19.96 12.91 -0.68
CA ASN A 71 -18.61 13.05 -1.21
C ASN A 71 -17.83 14.06 -0.36
N ILE A 72 -16.99 13.54 0.55
CA ILE A 72 -16.15 14.36 1.44
C ILE A 72 -14.74 14.42 0.87
N ARG A 73 -14.22 15.64 0.71
CA ARG A 73 -12.86 15.87 0.21
C ARG A 73 -12.08 16.76 1.14
N PHE A 74 -10.83 16.38 1.37
CA PHE A 74 -9.88 17.15 2.16
C PHE A 74 -8.84 17.81 1.27
N GLU A 75 -8.55 19.08 1.54
CA GLU A 75 -7.42 19.80 0.95
C GLU A 75 -6.53 20.37 2.04
N ALA A 76 -5.21 20.40 1.81
CA ALA A 76 -4.30 21.15 2.66
C ALA A 76 -4.42 22.64 2.31
N SER A 77 -4.69 23.51 3.30
CA SER A 77 -4.58 24.95 3.09
C SER A 77 -3.13 25.30 2.77
N ARG A 78 -2.91 25.81 1.55
CA ARG A 78 -1.66 26.46 1.18
C ARG A 78 -1.84 27.94 1.47
N ASN A 79 -1.27 28.42 2.58
CA ASN A 79 -1.06 29.85 2.72
C ASN A 79 0.09 30.24 1.80
N ASP A 80 -0.22 30.58 0.55
CA ASP A 80 0.40 31.69 -0.19
C ASP A 80 -0.23 31.83 -1.58
N ASN A 81 -0.61 33.07 -1.91
CA ASN A 81 -1.01 33.51 -3.25
C ASN A 81 0.21 33.64 -4.18
N SER A 82 1.04 32.59 -4.30
CA SER A 82 2.11 32.55 -5.29
C SER A 82 1.91 31.36 -6.24
N ALA A 83 1.75 31.67 -7.51
CA ALA A 83 1.34 30.74 -8.58
C ALA A 83 2.43 29.75 -9.01
N ASP A 84 3.49 29.57 -8.23
CA ASP A 84 4.63 28.73 -8.61
C ASP A 84 5.32 28.18 -7.36
N ASP A 85 4.96 26.95 -6.95
CA ASP A 85 5.90 25.91 -6.49
C ASP A 85 5.14 24.65 -6.05
N SER A 86 5.44 23.50 -6.64
CA SER A 86 4.78 22.21 -6.33
C SER A 86 5.50 21.39 -5.24
N ALA A 87 6.47 21.99 -4.54
CA ALA A 87 7.42 21.25 -3.69
C ALA A 87 7.62 21.79 -2.25
N LYS A 88 6.83 22.76 -1.76
CA LYS A 88 7.03 23.28 -0.38
C LYS A 88 6.21 22.54 0.69
N PRO A 89 6.80 22.24 1.86
CA PRO A 89 6.11 21.58 2.97
C PRO A 89 5.04 22.47 3.59
N VAL A 90 4.00 21.81 4.12
CA VAL A 90 2.85 22.39 4.82
C VAL A 90 3.33 23.32 5.94
N THR A 91 3.01 24.62 5.86
CA THR A 91 3.41 25.62 6.87
C THR A 91 2.66 25.40 8.19
N ALA A 92 3.22 25.93 9.29
CA ALA A 92 2.71 25.77 10.66
C ALA A 92 1.22 26.12 10.85
N ASN A 93 0.65 26.96 9.96
CA ASN A 93 -0.74 27.43 10.02
C ASN A 93 -1.69 26.79 8.99
N ALA A 94 -1.28 25.75 8.28
CA ALA A 94 -2.15 25.09 7.31
C ALA A 94 -3.34 24.40 8.01
N THR A 95 -4.52 24.98 7.87
CA THR A 95 -5.78 24.33 8.22
C THR A 95 -6.14 23.29 7.15
N GLN A 96 -6.65 22.13 7.56
CA GLN A 96 -7.23 21.20 6.59
C GLN A 96 -8.61 21.73 6.19
N ARG A 97 -8.79 22.02 4.90
CA ARG A 97 -10.06 22.45 4.33
C ARG A 97 -10.91 21.23 4.04
N VAL A 98 -12.19 21.32 4.33
CA VAL A 98 -13.16 20.21 4.20
C VAL A 98 -14.24 20.64 3.24
N PHE A 99 -14.48 19.83 2.23
CA PHE A 99 -15.50 20.05 1.22
C PHE A 99 -16.52 18.93 1.25
N ILE A 100 -17.79 19.30 1.06
CA ILE A 100 -18.85 18.39 0.66
C ILE A 100 -19.18 18.74 -0.79
N ASP A 101 -18.97 17.78 -1.69
CA ASP A 101 -18.97 18.02 -3.13
C ASP A 101 -18.03 19.17 -3.52
N THR A 102 -18.58 20.29 -3.98
CA THR A 102 -17.85 21.50 -4.37
C THR A 102 -17.85 22.59 -3.30
N THR A 103 -18.64 22.44 -2.23
CA THR A 103 -18.84 23.48 -1.22
C THR A 103 -17.87 23.28 -0.07
N GLU A 104 -17.11 24.32 0.26
CA GLU A 104 -16.27 24.31 1.47
C GLU A 104 -17.16 24.45 2.71
N VAL A 105 -17.00 23.54 3.66
CA VAL A 105 -17.76 23.48 4.92
C VAL A 105 -16.86 23.54 6.15
N THR A 106 -15.60 23.93 5.99
CA THR A 106 -14.55 23.90 7.03
C THR A 106 -14.96 24.57 8.34
N ALA A 107 -15.64 25.72 8.26
CA ALA A 107 -16.12 26.46 9.42
C ALA A 107 -17.46 25.91 9.95
N ASP A 108 -18.37 25.55 9.05
CA ASP A 108 -19.74 25.15 9.38
C ASP A 108 -19.80 23.88 10.22
N ILE A 109 -18.89 22.93 9.95
CA ILE A 109 -18.79 21.66 10.68
C ILE A 109 -18.26 21.80 12.13
N ARG A 110 -17.80 23.00 12.52
CA ARG A 110 -17.22 23.30 13.84
C ARG A 110 -18.15 24.13 14.74
N THR A 111 -19.39 24.34 14.33
CA THR A 111 -20.40 25.04 15.13
C THR A 111 -20.85 24.22 16.35
N VAL A 112 -21.40 24.91 17.35
CA VAL A 112 -21.95 24.29 18.57
C VAL A 112 -23.07 23.29 18.24
N LEU A 113 -23.91 23.61 17.26
CA LEU A 113 -24.99 22.74 16.79
C LEU A 113 -24.45 21.39 16.28
N ILE A 114 -23.40 21.41 15.46
CA ILE A 114 -22.78 20.18 14.94
C ILE A 114 -22.09 19.40 16.07
N ASP A 115 -21.40 20.11 16.96
CA ASP A 115 -20.78 19.53 18.16
C ASP A 115 -21.77 18.74 19.02
N GLN A 116 -22.99 19.25 19.19
CA GLN A 116 -24.02 18.63 20.02
C GLN A 116 -24.63 17.37 19.39
N ASN A 117 -24.65 17.29 18.06
CA ASN A 117 -25.35 16.24 17.32
C ASN A 117 -24.43 15.14 16.76
N VAL A 118 -23.12 15.40 16.59
CA VAL A 118 -22.20 14.47 15.92
C VAL A 118 -22.07 13.12 16.63
N SER A 119 -22.19 13.07 17.96
CA SER A 119 -22.11 11.81 18.72
C SER A 119 -23.26 10.86 18.40
N GLN A 120 -24.47 11.39 18.15
CA GLN A 120 -25.63 10.58 17.74
C GLN A 120 -25.40 9.96 16.36
N VAL A 121 -24.96 10.78 15.39
CA VAL A 121 -24.65 10.32 14.03
C VAL A 121 -23.50 9.30 14.03
N ALA A 122 -22.44 9.55 14.80
CA ALA A 122 -21.27 8.67 14.87
C ALA A 122 -21.52 7.34 15.61
N ALA A 123 -22.65 7.21 16.32
CA ALA A 123 -23.07 5.97 16.97
C ALA A 123 -23.76 4.99 16.01
N ILE A 124 -24.23 5.45 14.85
CA ILE A 124 -24.92 4.64 13.84
C ILE A 124 -23.90 3.73 13.12
N PRO A 125 -24.04 2.38 13.19
CA PRO A 125 -23.08 1.44 12.62
C PRO A 125 -22.79 1.65 11.12
N GLU A 126 -23.82 1.89 10.33
CA GLU A 126 -23.77 2.03 8.88
C GLU A 126 -22.99 3.30 8.48
N VAL A 127 -23.18 4.39 9.23
CA VAL A 127 -22.40 5.63 9.07
C VAL A 127 -20.93 5.34 9.34
N ARG A 128 -20.61 4.62 10.42
CA ARG A 128 -19.22 4.25 10.74
C ARG A 128 -18.61 3.40 9.64
N GLN A 129 -19.32 2.39 9.14
CA GLN A 129 -18.84 1.55 8.04
C GLN A 129 -18.53 2.36 6.78
N ALA A 130 -19.36 3.34 6.43
CA ALA A 130 -19.10 4.25 5.32
C ALA A 130 -17.84 5.10 5.57
N MET A 131 -17.74 5.72 6.75
CA MET A 131 -16.61 6.60 7.09
C MET A 131 -15.29 5.85 7.20
N VAL A 132 -15.26 4.67 7.83
CA VAL A 132 -14.05 3.83 7.95
C VAL A 132 -13.50 3.47 6.57
N ARG A 133 -14.36 3.14 5.60
CA ARG A 133 -13.92 2.85 4.22
C ARG A 133 -13.20 4.05 3.60
N LEU A 134 -13.76 5.25 3.71
CA LEU A 134 -13.14 6.47 3.19
C LEU A 134 -11.83 6.82 3.92
N GLN A 135 -11.77 6.62 5.24
CA GLN A 135 -10.57 6.86 6.04
C GLN A 135 -9.44 5.91 5.64
N GLN A 136 -9.74 4.63 5.44
CA GLN A 136 -8.76 3.64 4.98
C GLN A 136 -8.21 3.99 3.59
N GLN A 137 -9.08 4.40 2.66
CA GLN A 137 -8.68 4.87 1.34
C GLN A 137 -7.75 6.09 1.42
N ALA A 138 -8.03 7.04 2.31
CA ALA A 138 -7.16 8.20 2.53
C ALA A 138 -5.77 7.80 3.09
N GLY A 139 -5.68 6.67 3.82
CA GLY A 139 -4.44 6.14 4.38
C GLY A 139 -3.68 5.12 3.51
N GLU A 140 -4.22 4.67 2.37
CA GLU A 140 -3.62 3.60 1.54
C GLU A 140 -2.19 3.93 1.08
N LYS A 141 -1.92 5.21 0.82
CA LYS A 141 -0.60 5.69 0.40
C LYS A 141 0.44 5.68 1.53
N GLY A 142 0.01 5.45 2.77
CA GLY A 142 0.83 5.62 3.97
C GLY A 142 1.25 7.07 4.18
N ASN A 143 2.25 7.30 5.04
CA ASN A 143 2.74 8.63 5.41
C ASN A 143 1.62 9.56 5.90
N VAL A 144 0.85 9.09 6.87
CA VAL A 144 -0.31 9.81 7.40
C VAL A 144 -0.32 9.78 8.93
N VAL A 145 -0.69 10.91 9.52
CA VAL A 145 -1.11 11.03 10.91
C VAL A 145 -2.63 11.15 10.92
N ALA A 146 -3.29 10.10 11.38
CA ALA A 146 -4.74 10.06 11.48
C ALA A 146 -5.15 10.21 12.94
N GLU A 147 -6.07 11.15 13.21
CA GLU A 147 -6.62 11.34 14.55
C GLU A 147 -8.08 10.93 14.64
N GLY A 148 -8.48 10.44 15.81
CA GLY A 148 -9.87 10.04 16.05
C GLY A 148 -10.09 9.41 17.43
N ARG A 149 -10.98 8.42 17.47
CA ARG A 149 -11.37 7.69 18.70
C ARG A 149 -11.08 6.19 18.62
N ASP A 150 -11.03 5.64 17.42
CA ASP A 150 -10.88 4.22 17.11
C ASP A 150 -9.98 3.97 15.89
N ILE A 151 -9.01 4.88 15.67
CA ILE A 151 -8.07 4.81 14.56
C ILE A 151 -7.18 3.58 14.70
N GLY A 152 -6.54 3.39 15.85
CA GLY A 152 -5.62 2.28 16.11
C GLY A 152 -6.29 0.94 16.38
N THR A 153 -7.61 0.93 16.59
CA THR A 153 -8.40 -0.29 16.86
C THR A 153 -9.22 -0.75 15.66
N THR A 154 -9.89 0.17 14.95
CA THR A 154 -10.82 -0.16 13.87
C THR A 154 -10.32 0.29 12.50
N VAL A 155 -9.89 1.54 12.35
CA VAL A 155 -9.57 2.11 11.03
C VAL A 155 -8.26 1.56 10.48
N PHE A 156 -7.19 1.69 11.27
CA PHE A 156 -5.84 1.21 11.01
C PHE A 156 -5.38 0.31 12.17
N PRO A 157 -5.94 -0.90 12.31
CA PRO A 157 -5.51 -1.86 13.34
C PRO A 157 -4.04 -2.29 13.18
N ASN A 158 -3.48 -2.09 11.99
CA ASN A 158 -2.08 -2.35 11.67
C ASN A 158 -1.25 -1.06 11.54
N ALA A 159 -1.72 0.07 12.11
CA ALA A 159 -0.97 1.33 12.12
C ALA A 159 0.44 1.14 12.67
N ASP A 160 1.40 1.90 12.13
CA ASP A 160 2.79 1.69 12.50
C ASP A 160 3.10 2.11 13.93
N VAL A 161 2.43 3.16 14.37
CA VAL A 161 2.50 3.78 15.68
C VAL A 161 1.08 4.08 16.12
N LYS A 162 0.72 3.70 17.34
CA LYS A 162 -0.58 3.98 17.94
C LYS A 162 -0.37 4.74 19.23
N ILE A 163 -0.97 5.91 19.33
CA ILE A 163 -0.93 6.77 20.52
C ILE A 163 -2.34 6.85 21.08
N PHE A 164 -2.47 6.66 22.39
CA PHE A 164 -3.70 6.96 23.11
C PHE A 164 -3.47 8.18 24.01
N LEU A 165 -3.95 9.35 23.55
CA LEU A 165 -3.75 10.64 24.19
C LEU A 165 -4.92 11.01 25.11
N THR A 166 -4.64 11.06 26.40
CA THR A 166 -5.61 11.33 27.47
C THR A 166 -5.32 12.66 28.17
N ALA A 167 -6.31 13.17 28.89
CA ALA A 167 -6.17 14.27 29.84
C ALA A 167 -7.36 14.24 30.81
N ASP A 168 -7.16 14.80 32.01
CA ASP A 168 -8.22 14.96 33.00
C ASP A 168 -9.44 15.71 32.43
N ALA A 169 -10.65 15.32 32.84
CA ALA A 169 -11.88 15.90 32.31
C ALA A 169 -12.03 17.39 32.62
N CYS A 170 -11.61 17.84 33.81
CA CYS A 170 -11.64 19.26 34.19
C CYS A 170 -10.62 20.04 33.35
N ALA A 171 -9.40 19.50 33.17
CA ALA A 171 -8.40 20.14 32.31
C ALA A 171 -8.89 20.31 30.86
N ARG A 172 -9.61 19.32 30.32
CA ARG A 172 -10.20 19.37 28.97
C ARG A 172 -11.35 20.38 28.89
N ALA A 173 -12.19 20.46 29.93
CA ALA A 173 -13.27 21.44 30.02
C ALA A 173 -12.74 22.88 30.04
N HIS A 174 -11.71 23.13 30.86
CA HIS A 174 -11.05 24.42 30.95
C HIS A 174 -10.47 24.87 29.60
N ARG A 175 -9.72 23.99 28.91
CA ARG A 175 -9.17 24.27 27.57
C ARG A 175 -10.26 24.66 26.56
N ARG A 176 -11.40 23.95 26.59
CA ARG A 176 -12.53 24.21 25.69
C ARG A 176 -13.23 25.53 26.01
N ALA A 177 -13.33 25.90 27.29
CA ALA A 177 -13.87 27.20 27.71
C ALA A 177 -12.98 28.37 27.23
N VAL A 178 -11.66 28.23 27.34
CA VAL A 178 -10.69 29.21 26.81
C VAL A 178 -10.83 29.36 25.29
N GLN A 179 -10.97 28.24 24.56
CA GLN A 179 -11.17 28.27 23.11
C GLN A 179 -12.46 29.01 22.70
N ARG A 180 -13.57 28.76 23.40
CA ARG A 180 -14.85 29.44 23.13
C ARG A 180 -14.77 30.96 23.37
N SER A 181 -13.92 31.37 24.30
CA SER A 181 -13.65 32.78 24.61
C SER A 181 -12.67 33.43 23.61
N GLY A 182 -12.26 32.72 22.55
CA GLY A 182 -11.31 33.21 21.55
C GLY A 182 -9.83 33.12 21.97
N GLY A 183 -9.54 32.45 23.09
CA GLY A 183 -8.18 32.27 23.61
C GLY A 183 -7.41 31.12 22.94
N ASP A 184 -6.08 31.15 23.09
CA ASP A 184 -5.19 30.10 22.59
C ASP A 184 -5.18 28.89 23.55
N GLU A 185 -5.67 27.73 23.07
CA GLU A 185 -5.68 26.47 23.82
C GLU A 185 -4.31 26.08 24.37
N ALA A 186 -3.23 26.43 23.66
CA ALA A 186 -1.87 26.09 24.07
C ALA A 186 -1.39 26.87 25.30
N LYS A 187 -2.09 27.96 25.67
CA LYS A 187 -1.81 28.81 26.85
C LYS A 187 -2.91 28.74 27.90
N ALA A 188 -3.84 27.79 27.78
CA ALA A 188 -5.07 27.75 28.54
C ALA A 188 -4.89 27.55 30.05
N THR A 189 -3.80 26.94 30.53
CA THR A 189 -3.63 26.48 31.93
C THR A 189 -3.81 27.53 33.02
N HIS A 190 -3.72 28.83 32.70
CA HIS A 190 -3.88 29.93 33.66
C HIS A 190 -4.83 31.04 33.18
N THR A 191 -5.65 30.77 32.16
CA THR A 191 -6.56 31.78 31.62
C THR A 191 -7.87 31.78 32.41
N PRO A 192 -8.30 32.90 33.02
CA PRO A 192 -9.56 32.94 33.73
C PRO A 192 -10.75 32.69 32.79
N THR A 193 -11.63 31.77 33.17
CA THR A 193 -12.86 31.39 32.45
C THR A 193 -14.08 31.58 33.34
N ASN A 194 -15.27 31.63 32.75
CA ASN A 194 -16.51 31.65 33.52
C ASN A 194 -16.73 30.27 34.19
N PRO A 195 -16.77 30.17 35.53
CA PRO A 195 -16.89 28.88 36.22
C PRO A 195 -18.17 28.11 35.88
N ASN A 196 -19.29 28.82 35.66
CA ASN A 196 -20.56 28.19 35.32
C ASN A 196 -20.54 27.58 33.91
N GLU A 197 -19.90 28.26 32.96
CA GLU A 197 -19.75 27.75 31.59
C GLU A 197 -18.80 26.55 31.56
N GLU A 198 -17.69 26.62 32.30
CA GLU A 198 -16.74 25.51 32.41
C GLU A 198 -17.41 24.27 33.03
N GLN A 199 -18.27 24.44 34.03
CA GLN A 199 -19.01 23.34 34.63
C GLN A 199 -20.01 22.70 33.66
N GLN A 200 -20.69 23.50 32.82
CA GLN A 200 -21.55 22.96 31.76
C GLN A 200 -20.74 22.19 30.71
N ILE A 201 -19.61 22.74 30.28
CA ILE A 201 -18.69 22.07 29.34
C ILE A 201 -18.17 20.76 29.93
N LEU A 202 -17.86 20.73 31.23
CA LEU A 202 -17.42 19.51 31.91
C LEU A 202 -18.48 18.42 31.88
N GLN A 203 -19.75 18.77 32.14
CA GLN A 203 -20.86 17.83 32.06
C GLN A 203 -21.04 17.29 30.63
N ASP A 204 -20.98 18.17 29.63
CA ASP A 204 -21.05 17.80 28.21
C ASP A 204 -19.92 16.84 27.81
N ILE A 205 -18.69 17.14 28.24
CA ILE A 205 -17.52 16.31 27.97
C ILE A 205 -17.68 14.92 28.59
N LYS A 206 -18.08 14.84 29.86
CA LYS A 206 -18.30 13.56 30.55
C LYS A 206 -19.37 12.72 29.86
N ARG A 207 -20.51 13.33 29.51
CA ARG A 207 -21.59 12.66 28.79
C ARG A 207 -21.11 12.12 27.44
N ARG A 208 -20.32 12.89 26.69
CA ARG A 208 -19.77 12.43 25.40
C ARG A 208 -18.79 11.28 25.57
N ASP A 209 -17.89 11.37 26.53
CA ASP A 209 -16.91 10.31 26.78
C ASP A 209 -17.60 9.01 27.20
N GLU A 210 -18.70 9.08 27.96
CA GLU A 210 -19.55 7.93 28.30
C GLU A 210 -20.20 7.32 27.05
N ILE A 211 -20.84 8.12 26.21
CA ILE A 211 -21.44 7.64 24.94
C ILE A 211 -20.38 7.00 24.03
N ASP A 212 -19.22 7.66 23.88
CA ASP A 212 -18.16 7.17 23.00
C ASP A 212 -17.51 5.88 23.53
N SER A 213 -17.42 5.69 24.84
CA SER A 213 -16.82 4.48 25.46
C SER A 213 -17.79 3.31 25.57
N THR A 214 -19.10 3.56 25.71
CA THR A 214 -20.12 2.51 25.90
C THR A 214 -20.84 2.08 24.63
N ARG A 215 -20.59 2.74 23.49
CA ARG A 215 -21.23 2.37 22.21
C ARG A 215 -20.89 0.95 21.77
N ALA A 216 -21.88 0.27 21.16
CA ALA A 216 -21.75 -1.12 20.71
C ALA A 216 -20.72 -1.31 19.58
N VAL A 217 -20.51 -0.30 18.73
CA VAL A 217 -19.61 -0.38 17.57
C VAL A 217 -18.44 0.60 17.73
N SER A 218 -17.23 0.05 17.65
CA SER A 218 -15.95 0.78 17.75
C SER A 218 -15.85 1.72 18.96
N PRO A 219 -16.04 1.25 20.19
CA PRO A 219 -15.97 2.09 21.38
C PRO A 219 -14.61 2.79 21.51
N LEU A 220 -14.58 3.93 22.19
CA LEU A 220 -13.36 4.64 22.57
C LEU A 220 -12.58 3.79 23.57
N VAL A 221 -11.69 2.96 23.06
CA VAL A 221 -10.81 2.08 23.82
C VAL A 221 -9.42 2.16 23.20
N ALA A 222 -8.39 2.20 24.05
CA ALA A 222 -7.02 2.13 23.59
C ALA A 222 -6.75 0.77 22.93
N ALA A 223 -6.06 0.77 21.78
CA ALA A 223 -5.55 -0.47 21.22
C ALA A 223 -4.58 -1.14 22.21
N THR A 224 -4.51 -2.47 22.22
CA THR A 224 -3.66 -3.21 23.17
C THR A 224 -2.18 -2.89 23.05
N ASP A 225 -1.75 -2.43 21.88
CA ASP A 225 -0.39 -2.01 21.53
C ASP A 225 -0.24 -0.47 21.46
N ALA A 226 -1.23 0.30 21.94
CA ALA A 226 -1.14 1.75 21.96
C ALA A 226 -0.21 2.27 23.06
N HIS A 227 0.58 3.29 22.74
CA HIS A 227 1.36 4.04 23.71
C HIS A 227 0.50 5.11 24.37
N HIS A 228 0.32 5.00 25.69
CA HIS A 228 -0.49 5.93 26.47
C HIS A 228 0.30 7.20 26.81
N ILE A 229 -0.28 8.36 26.50
CA ILE A 229 0.25 9.66 26.89
C ILE A 229 -0.83 10.42 27.65
N ASP A 230 -0.55 10.80 28.90
CA ASP A 230 -1.35 11.77 29.64
C ASP A 230 -0.80 13.18 29.39
N SER A 231 -1.65 14.04 28.82
CA SER A 231 -1.34 15.43 28.47
C SER A 231 -1.86 16.45 29.47
N SER A 232 -2.35 16.03 30.65
CA SER A 232 -2.96 16.93 31.64
C SER A 232 -2.03 18.09 32.03
N ASN A 233 -0.74 17.79 32.26
CA ASN A 233 0.28 18.75 32.71
C ASN A 233 1.40 18.94 31.70
N LEU A 234 1.18 18.64 30.42
CA LEU A 234 2.19 18.76 29.37
C LEU A 234 1.77 19.84 28.38
N SER A 235 2.75 20.63 27.93
CA SER A 235 2.59 21.52 26.78
C SER A 235 2.45 20.71 25.48
N VAL A 236 1.90 21.35 24.44
CA VAL A 236 1.76 20.73 23.11
C VAL A 236 3.12 20.26 22.58
N ASP A 237 4.18 21.05 22.79
CA ASP A 237 5.52 20.71 22.27
C ASP A 237 6.16 19.54 23.01
N GLU A 238 5.94 19.40 24.32
CA GLU A 238 6.39 18.24 25.09
C GLU A 238 5.66 16.96 24.66
N VAL A 239 4.34 17.04 24.43
CA VAL A 239 3.57 15.91 23.89
C VAL A 239 4.09 15.53 22.51
N CYS A 240 4.35 16.51 21.63
CA CYS A 240 4.88 16.24 20.30
C CYS A 240 6.27 15.58 20.37
N ALA A 241 7.16 16.08 21.22
CA ALA A 241 8.49 15.51 21.41
C ALA A 241 8.43 14.05 21.88
N LYS A 242 7.51 13.71 22.80
CA LYS A 242 7.29 12.32 23.23
C LYS A 242 6.81 11.42 22.09
N ILE A 243 5.85 11.89 21.29
CA ILE A 243 5.33 11.14 20.14
C ILE A 243 6.42 10.94 19.09
N GLU A 244 7.20 11.98 18.75
CA GLU A 244 8.33 11.89 17.82
C GLU A 244 9.36 10.87 18.29
N ALA A 245 9.77 10.92 19.56
CA ALA A 245 10.69 9.97 20.13
C ALA A 245 10.16 8.53 20.01
N TYR A 246 8.87 8.32 20.29
CA TYR A 246 8.23 7.00 20.16
C TYR A 246 8.12 6.54 18.70
N VAL A 247 7.84 7.45 17.76
CA VAL A 247 7.85 7.16 16.31
C VAL A 247 9.24 6.74 15.87
N HIS A 248 10.28 7.48 16.27
CA HIS A 248 11.67 7.14 15.94
C HIS A 248 12.11 5.82 16.58
N GLN A 249 11.75 5.58 17.84
CA GLN A 249 11.99 4.30 18.51
C GLN A 249 11.30 3.16 17.77
N THR A 250 10.02 3.31 17.42
CA THR A 250 9.27 2.30 16.69
C THR A 250 9.82 2.08 15.29
N ALA A 251 10.27 3.12 14.61
CA ALA A 251 10.95 3.02 13.32
C ALA A 251 12.32 2.33 13.44
N ALA A 252 13.08 2.59 14.52
CA ALA A 252 14.35 1.94 14.80
C ALA A 252 14.15 0.47 15.18
N THR A 253 13.18 0.16 16.05
CA THR A 253 12.75 -1.19 16.38
C THR A 253 12.24 -1.88 15.14
N LYS A 254 11.40 -1.27 14.29
CA LYS A 254 10.98 -1.83 13.00
C LYS A 254 12.11 -1.99 12.02
N LYS A 255 13.11 -1.12 12.00
CA LYS A 255 14.33 -1.35 11.22
C LYS A 255 15.12 -2.54 11.78
N ALA A 256 15.19 -2.70 13.10
CA ALA A 256 15.85 -3.82 13.78
C ALA A 256 15.03 -5.13 13.73
N THR A 257 13.70 -5.06 13.67
CA THR A 257 12.75 -6.19 13.62
C THR A 257 12.29 -6.53 12.20
N ALA A 258 12.43 -5.62 11.23
CA ALA A 258 12.44 -5.95 9.79
C ALA A 258 13.64 -6.84 9.42
N PHE A 259 14.59 -7.01 10.35
CA PHE A 259 15.60 -8.08 10.30
C PHE A 259 15.16 -9.39 10.99
N ILE A 260 13.90 -9.56 11.44
CA ILE A 260 13.43 -10.70 12.26
C ILE A 260 12.51 -11.71 11.53
N ASP A 261 12.19 -11.55 10.24
CA ASP A 261 12.17 -12.77 9.41
C ASP A 261 13.61 -12.97 8.96
N PRO A 262 14.33 -14.03 9.39
CA PRO A 262 15.66 -14.33 8.88
C PRO A 262 15.74 -14.37 7.36
N LEU A 263 14.58 -14.48 6.68
CA LEU A 263 14.42 -14.51 5.25
C LEU A 263 14.20 -13.12 4.60
N ASP A 264 13.79 -12.09 5.34
CA ASP A 264 13.57 -10.74 4.80
C ASP A 264 14.86 -10.16 4.19
N LYS A 265 16.03 -10.53 4.73
CA LYS A 265 17.34 -10.18 4.14
C LYS A 265 17.51 -10.65 2.68
N TYR A 266 16.75 -11.67 2.25
CA TYR A 266 16.76 -12.16 0.87
C TYR A 266 15.64 -11.54 0.01
N TYR A 267 14.49 -11.21 0.61
CA TYR A 267 13.39 -10.56 -0.10
C TYR A 267 13.69 -9.09 -0.40
N GLU A 268 14.33 -8.41 0.56
CA GLU A 268 14.46 -6.95 0.58
C GLU A 268 15.76 -6.45 -0.06
N ARG A 269 16.76 -7.31 -0.27
CA ARG A 269 18.06 -6.94 -0.87
C ARG A 269 18.20 -7.47 -2.29
N PRO A 270 18.82 -6.74 -3.24
CA PRO A 270 19.14 -7.25 -4.56
C PRO A 270 19.85 -8.61 -4.52
N VAL A 271 19.54 -9.51 -5.45
CA VAL A 271 20.26 -10.79 -5.58
C VAL A 271 21.75 -10.55 -5.84
N ALA A 272 22.11 -9.43 -6.48
CA ALA A 272 23.50 -9.03 -6.70
C ALA A 272 24.28 -8.77 -5.39
N GLU A 273 23.59 -8.38 -4.32
CA GLU A 273 24.17 -8.12 -2.99
C GLU A 273 24.24 -9.37 -2.10
N PHE A 274 23.78 -10.52 -2.59
CA PHE A 274 23.96 -11.78 -1.85
C PHE A 274 25.45 -12.13 -1.74
N SER A 275 25.81 -12.87 -0.69
CA SER A 275 27.20 -13.28 -0.46
C SER A 275 27.76 -14.00 -1.70
N LEU A 276 29.06 -13.81 -1.96
CA LEU A 276 29.73 -14.43 -3.12
C LEU A 276 29.51 -15.94 -3.15
N PHE A 277 29.62 -16.58 -1.98
CA PHE A 277 29.33 -18.00 -1.80
C PHE A 277 27.91 -18.36 -2.23
N LEU A 278 26.90 -17.59 -1.78
CA LEU A 278 25.51 -17.88 -2.11
C LEU A 278 25.23 -17.65 -3.60
N ARG A 279 25.82 -16.63 -4.23
CA ARG A 279 25.70 -16.39 -5.67
C ARG A 279 26.37 -17.50 -6.49
N ALA A 280 27.53 -17.98 -6.05
CA ALA A 280 28.21 -19.11 -6.69
C ALA A 280 27.41 -20.41 -6.55
N LEU A 281 26.90 -20.70 -5.35
CA LEU A 281 26.03 -21.85 -5.09
C LEU A 281 24.74 -21.79 -5.92
N LEU A 282 24.10 -20.61 -5.98
CA LEU A 282 22.91 -20.37 -6.78
C LEU A 282 23.18 -20.68 -8.26
N LYS A 283 24.25 -20.12 -8.84
CA LYS A 283 24.63 -20.39 -10.23
C LYS A 283 24.94 -21.86 -10.47
N PHE A 284 25.63 -22.52 -9.54
CA PHE A 284 25.94 -23.95 -9.64
C PHE A 284 24.68 -24.81 -9.63
N VAL A 285 23.80 -24.62 -8.63
CA VAL A 285 22.54 -25.37 -8.53
C VAL A 285 21.66 -25.13 -9.76
N VAL A 286 21.54 -23.87 -10.19
CA VAL A 286 20.80 -23.51 -11.40
C VAL A 286 21.38 -24.17 -12.65
N ALA A 287 22.71 -24.21 -12.82
CA ALA A 287 23.35 -24.88 -13.94
C ALA A 287 23.08 -26.40 -13.93
N VAL A 288 23.20 -27.06 -12.78
CA VAL A 288 22.88 -28.48 -12.63
C VAL A 288 21.41 -28.76 -12.93
N CYS A 289 20.49 -27.96 -12.38
CA CYS A 289 19.07 -28.06 -12.66
C CYS A 289 18.78 -27.85 -14.15
N GLN A 290 19.42 -26.89 -14.80
CA GLN A 290 19.26 -26.63 -16.23
C GLN A 290 19.74 -27.81 -17.08
N ILE A 291 20.91 -28.37 -16.79
CA ILE A 291 21.45 -29.54 -17.49
C ILE A 291 20.49 -30.74 -17.32
N TYR A 292 20.12 -31.06 -16.09
CA TYR A 292 19.19 -32.15 -15.79
C TYR A 292 17.86 -32.00 -16.52
N THR A 293 17.24 -30.82 -16.41
CA THR A 293 15.92 -30.56 -17.02
C THR A 293 16.01 -30.51 -18.53
N LYS A 294 17.10 -30.02 -19.13
CA LYS A 294 17.30 -30.07 -20.59
C LYS A 294 17.45 -31.50 -21.10
N ILE A 295 18.19 -32.36 -20.40
CA ILE A 295 18.34 -33.77 -20.79
C ILE A 295 16.99 -34.48 -20.69
N LYS A 296 16.28 -34.29 -19.58
CA LYS A 296 15.05 -35.03 -19.27
C LYS A 296 13.84 -34.53 -20.05
N TYR A 297 13.70 -33.21 -20.23
CA TYR A 297 12.51 -32.60 -20.83
C TYR A 297 12.76 -31.92 -22.18
N ARG A 298 14.01 -31.94 -22.69
CA ARG A 298 14.39 -31.51 -24.05
C ARG A 298 13.77 -30.17 -24.45
N TRP A 299 13.76 -29.23 -23.51
CA TRP A 299 13.02 -27.99 -23.64
C TRP A 299 13.81 -26.90 -24.37
N LYS A 300 13.09 -26.00 -25.03
CA LYS A 300 13.63 -24.80 -25.69
C LYS A 300 12.74 -23.60 -25.35
N ILE A 301 13.37 -22.43 -25.16
CA ILE A 301 12.66 -21.15 -25.08
C ILE A 301 12.93 -20.40 -26.39
N GLU A 302 11.88 -20.19 -27.17
CA GLU A 302 11.92 -19.40 -28.38
C GLU A 302 11.82 -17.91 -28.08
N ASN A 303 12.50 -17.09 -28.89
CA ASN A 303 12.60 -15.63 -28.73
C ASN A 303 13.16 -15.21 -27.36
N PHE A 304 14.04 -16.02 -26.77
CA PHE A 304 14.62 -15.71 -25.46
C PHE A 304 15.43 -14.40 -25.46
N ASP A 305 16.00 -14.01 -26.60
CA ASP A 305 16.73 -12.75 -26.75
C ASP A 305 15.84 -11.54 -26.47
N THR A 306 14.52 -11.62 -26.67
CA THR A 306 13.57 -10.56 -26.29
C THR A 306 13.59 -10.30 -24.78
N LEU A 307 13.78 -11.34 -23.96
CA LEU A 307 13.98 -11.18 -22.51
C LEU A 307 15.38 -10.63 -22.19
N LEU A 308 16.35 -10.69 -23.07
CA LEU A 308 17.69 -10.13 -22.83
C LEU A 308 17.80 -8.68 -23.32
N ALA A 309 17.10 -8.38 -24.42
CA ALA A 309 17.08 -7.10 -25.14
C ALA A 309 16.07 -6.10 -24.62
N ALA A 310 15.18 -6.47 -23.68
CA ALA A 310 14.31 -5.55 -22.98
C ALA A 310 15.13 -4.56 -22.13
N THR A 311 15.64 -3.54 -22.82
CA THR A 311 16.40 -2.36 -22.37
C THR A 311 15.73 -1.13 -22.98
N VAL A 312 15.72 -0.03 -22.23
CA VAL A 312 15.14 1.28 -22.63
C VAL A 312 15.60 1.66 -24.05
N PRO A 313 14.72 2.08 -24.99
CA PRO A 313 15.14 2.95 -26.07
C PRO A 313 15.54 4.28 -25.44
N ALA A 314 16.81 4.68 -25.60
CA ALA A 314 17.26 6.02 -25.20
C ALA A 314 16.26 7.05 -25.73
N SER A 315 15.72 7.89 -24.85
CA SER A 315 14.80 8.96 -25.23
C SER A 315 15.45 9.83 -26.31
N GLU A 316 14.74 10.01 -27.41
CA GLU A 316 14.67 11.23 -28.22
C GLU A 316 15.98 12.01 -28.38
N THR A 317 16.75 11.69 -29.43
CA THR A 317 17.50 12.73 -30.14
C THR A 317 16.50 13.70 -30.77
N VAL A 318 16.17 14.76 -30.04
CA VAL A 318 15.81 16.03 -30.68
C VAL A 318 17.04 16.48 -31.46
N THR A 319 16.98 16.37 -32.78
CA THR A 319 18.00 16.89 -33.68
C THR A 319 17.98 18.41 -33.64
N ASN A 320 18.72 19.01 -32.72
CA ASN A 320 19.21 20.36 -32.92
C ASN A 320 20.56 20.24 -33.64
N ASN A 321 20.58 20.75 -34.87
CA ASN A 321 21.78 20.93 -35.66
C ASN A 321 22.83 21.72 -34.86
N THR A 322 23.83 21.05 -34.33
CA THR A 322 25.22 21.50 -34.33
C THR A 322 26.11 20.36 -33.83
N SER A 323 27.11 20.07 -34.64
CA SER A 323 28.24 19.16 -34.42
C SER A 323 28.73 19.08 -32.97
N THR A 324 28.80 17.87 -32.40
CA THR A 324 30.00 17.26 -31.77
C THR A 324 29.65 15.82 -31.36
N THR A 325 30.34 14.83 -31.95
CA THR A 325 30.26 13.42 -31.57
C THR A 325 30.88 13.17 -30.20
N ALA A 326 30.06 13.07 -29.16
CA ALA A 326 30.45 12.47 -27.88
C ALA A 326 29.81 11.08 -27.77
N ARG A 327 30.61 10.01 -27.99
CA ARG A 327 30.22 8.65 -27.61
C ARG A 327 30.14 8.59 -26.08
N SER A 328 28.93 8.66 -25.54
CA SER A 328 28.67 8.31 -24.13
C SER A 328 28.89 6.81 -23.94
N THR A 329 29.87 6.44 -23.12
CA THR A 329 30.24 5.06 -22.76
C THR A 329 29.59 4.58 -21.46
N ALA A 330 28.40 5.09 -21.12
CA ALA A 330 27.63 4.57 -19.99
C ALA A 330 26.79 3.34 -20.41
N PRO A 331 26.90 2.18 -19.73
CA PRO A 331 26.05 1.03 -20.04
C PRO A 331 24.59 1.36 -19.77
N ALA A 332 23.72 1.18 -20.77
CA ALA A 332 22.28 1.36 -20.63
C ALA A 332 21.75 0.59 -19.41
N SER A 333 21.15 1.29 -18.44
CA SER A 333 20.67 0.66 -17.21
C SER A 333 19.50 -0.27 -17.55
N LYS A 334 19.69 -1.58 -17.36
CA LYS A 334 18.64 -2.61 -17.59
C LYS A 334 17.48 -2.39 -16.62
N LYS A 335 16.32 -1.98 -17.14
CA LYS A 335 15.08 -1.87 -16.35
C LYS A 335 14.56 -3.27 -16.03
N GLY A 336 14.00 -3.44 -14.83
CA GLY A 336 13.28 -4.65 -14.46
C GLY A 336 11.99 -4.75 -15.27
N VAL A 337 11.63 -5.95 -15.70
CA VAL A 337 10.38 -6.21 -16.45
C VAL A 337 9.51 -7.22 -15.70
N ILE A 338 8.22 -7.16 -15.96
CA ILE A 338 7.25 -8.12 -15.43
C ILE A 338 7.07 -9.21 -16.48
N ILE A 339 7.38 -10.44 -16.14
CA ILE A 339 7.20 -11.61 -17.00
C ILE A 339 5.94 -12.32 -16.51
N ILE A 340 4.94 -12.44 -17.38
CA ILE A 340 3.74 -13.24 -17.10
C ILE A 340 3.81 -14.55 -17.88
N MET A 341 3.39 -15.64 -17.27
CA MET A 341 3.36 -16.95 -17.92
C MET A 341 2.16 -17.79 -17.45
N ASN A 342 1.65 -18.66 -18.30
CA ASN A 342 0.62 -19.65 -17.91
C ASN A 342 1.23 -20.74 -17.01
N HIS A 343 0.44 -21.30 -16.10
CA HIS A 343 0.93 -22.25 -15.09
C HIS A 343 0.25 -23.61 -15.19
N VAL A 344 0.94 -24.61 -15.74
CA VAL A 344 0.42 -25.98 -15.93
C VAL A 344 1.17 -27.03 -15.11
N SER A 345 2.40 -26.73 -14.65
CA SER A 345 3.27 -27.68 -13.97
C SER A 345 4.07 -27.03 -12.85
N PHE A 346 4.51 -27.85 -11.89
CA PHE A 346 5.44 -27.38 -10.87
C PHE A 346 6.82 -26.99 -11.45
N LEU A 347 7.16 -27.52 -12.63
CA LEU A 347 8.44 -27.22 -13.28
C LEU A 347 8.46 -25.87 -14.00
N ASP A 348 7.30 -25.26 -14.28
CA ASP A 348 7.21 -24.05 -15.09
C ASP A 348 8.12 -22.92 -14.59
N PRO A 349 8.23 -22.62 -13.28
CA PRO A 349 9.13 -21.56 -12.82
C PRO A 349 10.60 -21.87 -13.04
N PHE A 350 10.99 -23.14 -13.06
CA PHE A 350 12.41 -23.52 -13.12
C PHE A 350 13.02 -23.20 -14.49
N LEU A 351 12.31 -23.47 -15.59
CA LEU A 351 12.83 -23.30 -16.95
C LEU A 351 13.24 -21.84 -17.26
N PRO A 352 12.35 -20.83 -17.17
CA PRO A 352 12.69 -19.44 -17.42
C PRO A 352 13.64 -18.90 -16.34
N THR A 353 13.46 -19.28 -15.07
CA THR A 353 14.32 -18.80 -13.98
C THR A 353 15.76 -19.23 -14.18
N CYS A 354 16.00 -20.50 -14.50
CA CYS A 354 17.35 -21.00 -14.74
C CYS A 354 18.01 -20.29 -15.93
N SER A 355 17.27 -20.17 -17.03
CA SER A 355 17.76 -19.50 -18.25
C SER A 355 18.14 -18.04 -17.99
N LEU A 356 17.27 -17.29 -17.29
CA LEU A 356 17.51 -15.89 -16.97
C LEU A 356 18.73 -15.70 -16.07
N ILE A 357 18.84 -16.51 -15.01
CA ILE A 357 19.97 -16.43 -14.06
C ILE A 357 21.30 -16.74 -14.77
N LEU A 358 21.36 -17.79 -15.60
CA LEU A 358 22.59 -18.13 -16.33
C LEU A 358 22.96 -17.10 -17.40
N SER A 359 21.96 -16.42 -17.99
CA SER A 359 22.18 -15.30 -18.92
C SER A 359 22.47 -13.96 -18.21
N GLY A 360 22.64 -13.96 -16.89
CA GLY A 360 23.03 -12.77 -16.13
C GLY A 360 21.91 -11.77 -15.87
N ARG A 361 20.64 -12.19 -16.01
CA ARG A 361 19.48 -11.37 -15.65
C ARG A 361 18.91 -11.84 -14.31
N SER A 362 18.80 -10.91 -13.36
CA SER A 362 18.15 -11.19 -12.08
C SER A 362 16.66 -11.33 -12.27
N VAL A 363 16.07 -12.39 -11.71
CA VAL A 363 14.62 -12.62 -11.73
C VAL A 363 14.16 -13.04 -10.34
N ARG A 364 12.96 -12.58 -9.95
CA ARG A 364 12.30 -12.93 -8.70
C ARG A 364 10.94 -13.57 -8.96
N PRO A 365 10.86 -14.90 -8.95
CA PRO A 365 9.59 -15.60 -8.98
C PRO A 365 8.78 -15.34 -7.72
N ILE A 366 7.49 -15.06 -7.88
CA ILE A 366 6.55 -14.96 -6.78
C ILE A 366 5.99 -16.36 -6.46
N TYR A 367 5.96 -16.74 -5.18
CA TYR A 367 5.44 -18.05 -4.77
C TYR A 367 4.38 -17.93 -3.67
N LYS A 368 3.58 -19.00 -3.53
CA LYS A 368 2.51 -19.10 -2.53
C LYS A 368 3.07 -19.13 -1.10
N SER A 369 2.60 -18.26 -0.21
CA SER A 369 3.11 -18.16 1.17
C SER A 369 3.03 -19.48 1.95
N GLU A 370 2.08 -20.36 1.63
CA GLU A 370 1.95 -21.70 2.23
C GLU A 370 3.15 -22.62 1.99
N PHE A 371 4.01 -22.34 1.00
CA PHE A 371 5.28 -23.08 0.86
C PHE A 371 6.25 -22.83 2.01
N ASN A 372 6.03 -21.78 2.80
CA ASN A 372 6.81 -21.52 4.01
C ASN A 372 6.54 -22.52 5.14
N HIS A 373 5.49 -23.34 5.06
CA HIS A 373 5.28 -24.44 6.01
C HIS A 373 6.22 -25.63 5.76
N ILE A 374 6.83 -25.71 4.57
CA ILE A 374 7.76 -26.78 4.20
C ILE A 374 9.19 -26.27 4.45
N GLY A 375 9.86 -26.79 5.49
CA GLY A 375 11.14 -26.26 5.97
C GLY A 375 12.23 -26.09 4.91
N ILE A 376 12.40 -27.07 4.02
CA ILE A 376 13.39 -26.99 2.93
C ILE A 376 13.04 -25.89 1.90
N LEU A 377 11.75 -25.68 1.60
CA LEU A 377 11.31 -24.64 0.66
C LEU A 377 11.36 -23.25 1.28
N ARG A 378 10.98 -23.12 2.56
CA ARG A 378 11.14 -21.92 3.38
C ARG A 378 12.61 -21.46 3.41
N TRP A 379 13.54 -22.41 3.45
CA TRP A 379 14.97 -22.10 3.40
C TRP A 379 15.46 -21.78 1.98
N ALA A 380 15.08 -22.58 0.98
CA ALA A 380 15.61 -22.48 -0.38
C ALA A 380 15.06 -21.28 -1.15
N LEU A 381 13.73 -21.16 -1.31
CA LEU A 381 13.10 -20.19 -2.21
C LEU A 381 13.58 -18.74 -2.01
N PRO A 382 13.71 -18.22 -0.77
CA PRO A 382 14.25 -16.87 -0.53
C PRO A 382 15.67 -16.70 -1.06
N ARG A 383 16.53 -17.71 -0.86
CA ARG A 383 17.93 -17.71 -1.30
C ARG A 383 18.08 -17.80 -2.82
N PHE A 384 17.08 -18.36 -3.50
CA PHE A 384 16.96 -18.32 -4.97
C PHE A 384 16.38 -17.00 -5.49
N GLY A 385 16.10 -16.02 -4.62
CA GLY A 385 15.57 -14.70 -4.99
C GLY A 385 14.05 -14.61 -5.02
N CYS A 386 13.33 -15.70 -4.72
CA CYS A 386 11.87 -15.74 -4.70
C CYS A 386 11.31 -15.08 -3.43
N PHE A 387 10.11 -14.52 -3.48
CA PHE A 387 9.42 -14.00 -2.28
C PHE A 387 7.95 -14.43 -2.22
N PRO A 388 7.38 -14.58 -1.01
CA PRO A 388 6.03 -15.11 -0.84
C PRO A 388 4.96 -14.06 -1.12
N VAL A 389 3.79 -14.53 -1.57
CA VAL A 389 2.53 -13.79 -1.66
C VAL A 389 1.40 -14.59 -1.03
N SER A 390 0.53 -13.91 -0.30
CA SER A 390 -0.69 -14.49 0.24
C SER A 390 -1.78 -14.48 -0.84
N ARG A 391 -2.36 -15.65 -1.12
CA ARG A 391 -3.46 -15.76 -2.10
C ARG A 391 -4.77 -15.42 -1.39
N ASN A 392 -5.69 -14.74 -2.07
CA ASN A 392 -7.01 -14.28 -1.59
C ASN A 392 -7.04 -13.01 -0.71
N THR A 393 -5.90 -12.34 -0.50
CA THR A 393 -5.85 -11.03 0.16
C THR A 393 -5.07 -10.03 -0.69
N ALA A 394 -5.37 -8.73 -0.54
CA ALA A 394 -4.56 -7.67 -1.14
C ALA A 394 -3.21 -7.60 -0.41
N ASP A 395 -2.23 -8.43 -0.81
CA ASP A 395 -0.89 -8.47 -0.23
C ASP A 395 -0.03 -7.29 -0.72
N ILE A 396 -0.32 -6.11 -0.17
CA ILE A 396 0.38 -4.85 -0.48
C ILE A 396 1.88 -4.98 -0.20
N LYS A 397 2.28 -5.79 0.80
CA LYS A 397 3.69 -6.01 1.15
C LYS A 397 4.42 -6.72 0.01
N ALA A 398 3.83 -7.76 -0.58
CA ALA A 398 4.39 -8.46 -1.74
C ALA A 398 4.46 -7.54 -2.98
N LEU A 399 3.43 -6.72 -3.23
CA LEU A 399 3.44 -5.75 -4.34
C LEU A 399 4.55 -4.70 -4.17
N ARG A 400 4.72 -4.14 -2.97
CA ARG A 400 5.81 -3.19 -2.67
C ARG A 400 7.20 -3.83 -2.77
N ARG A 401 7.36 -5.12 -2.43
CA ARG A 401 8.61 -5.87 -2.66
C ARG A 401 8.90 -6.03 -4.15
N ALA A 402 7.90 -6.44 -4.92
CA ALA A 402 8.01 -6.60 -6.37
C ALA A 402 8.37 -5.27 -7.06
N GLN A 403 7.72 -4.16 -6.67
CA GLN A 403 8.00 -2.82 -7.18
C GLN A 403 9.45 -2.42 -6.95
N ARG A 404 9.97 -2.62 -5.72
CA ARG A 404 11.36 -2.29 -5.37
C ARG A 404 12.36 -3.15 -6.14
N ALA A 405 12.06 -4.43 -6.35
CA ALA A 405 12.89 -5.30 -7.18
C ALA A 405 12.95 -4.82 -8.64
N LEU A 406 11.80 -4.45 -9.24
CA LEU A 406 11.74 -3.88 -10.60
C LEU A 406 12.55 -2.59 -10.74
N GLN A 407 12.43 -1.67 -9.77
CA GLN A 407 13.18 -0.41 -9.74
C GLN A 407 14.70 -0.62 -9.66
N ARG A 408 15.15 -1.75 -9.10
CA ARG A 408 16.57 -2.13 -9.03
C ARG A 408 17.07 -2.92 -10.25
N GLY A 409 16.24 -3.08 -11.28
CA GLY A 409 16.59 -3.81 -12.49
C GLY A 409 16.35 -5.32 -12.43
N GLU A 410 15.71 -5.82 -11.37
CA GLU A 410 15.36 -7.24 -11.25
C GLU A 410 14.02 -7.50 -11.95
N SER A 411 13.92 -8.58 -12.71
CA SER A 411 12.66 -8.98 -13.36
C SER A 411 11.76 -9.73 -12.39
N ILE A 412 10.44 -9.66 -12.55
CA ILE A 412 9.49 -10.40 -11.72
C ILE A 412 8.80 -11.45 -12.58
N LEU A 413 8.72 -12.70 -12.09
CA LEU A 413 7.97 -13.76 -12.77
C LEU A 413 6.66 -14.02 -12.03
N ILE A 414 5.53 -13.83 -12.72
CA ILE A 414 4.16 -13.94 -12.20
C ILE A 414 3.35 -14.93 -13.04
N TYR A 415 2.49 -15.68 -12.37
CA TYR A 415 1.48 -16.53 -12.99
C TYR A 415 0.10 -15.90 -12.74
N PRO A 416 -0.51 -15.23 -13.74
CA PRO A 416 -1.78 -14.51 -13.55
C PRO A 416 -2.93 -15.39 -13.03
N GLU A 417 -2.89 -16.68 -13.36
CA GLU A 417 -3.90 -17.69 -13.00
C GLU A 417 -3.94 -17.97 -11.48
N GLY A 418 -2.91 -17.56 -10.73
CA GLY A 418 -2.79 -17.77 -9.28
C GLY A 418 -2.67 -19.24 -8.84
N THR A 419 -3.03 -20.20 -9.67
CA THR A 419 -3.03 -21.65 -9.43
C THR A 419 -2.52 -22.40 -10.66
N ARG A 420 -2.35 -23.73 -10.58
CA ARG A 420 -1.98 -24.54 -11.74
C ARG A 420 -3.24 -24.99 -12.48
N VAL A 421 -3.33 -24.69 -13.76
CA VAL A 421 -4.40 -25.15 -14.66
C VAL A 421 -4.10 -26.59 -15.07
N ARG A 422 -4.94 -27.52 -14.59
CA ARG A 422 -4.72 -28.97 -14.74
C ARG A 422 -5.42 -29.58 -15.94
N THR A 423 -6.47 -28.94 -16.45
CA THR A 423 -7.24 -29.40 -17.61
C THR A 423 -7.51 -28.20 -18.52
N ASP A 424 -7.77 -28.45 -19.81
CA ASP A 424 -8.02 -27.38 -20.77
C ASP A 424 -9.38 -26.72 -20.60
N ASP A 425 -10.37 -27.46 -20.08
CA ASP A 425 -11.73 -26.98 -19.85
C ASP A 425 -11.91 -26.33 -18.46
N GLN A 426 -10.85 -26.25 -17.66
CA GLN A 426 -10.91 -25.64 -16.34
C GLN A 426 -11.13 -24.13 -16.50
N PRO A 427 -12.17 -23.54 -15.87
CA PRO A 427 -12.33 -22.10 -15.85
C PRO A 427 -11.14 -21.46 -15.13
N VAL A 428 -10.51 -20.48 -15.76
CA VAL A 428 -9.33 -19.80 -15.22
C VAL A 428 -9.71 -18.40 -14.81
N GLU A 429 -9.62 -18.14 -13.51
CA GLU A 429 -9.70 -16.78 -12.98
C GLU A 429 -8.32 -16.12 -13.12
N ILE A 430 -8.31 -14.88 -13.61
CA ILE A 430 -7.09 -14.10 -13.82
C ILE A 430 -7.03 -13.00 -12.76
N HIS A 431 -5.89 -12.90 -12.09
CA HIS A 431 -5.65 -11.87 -11.10
C HIS A 431 -4.82 -10.72 -11.69
N GLY A 432 -5.44 -9.54 -11.84
CA GLY A 432 -4.83 -8.32 -12.37
C GLY A 432 -3.72 -7.65 -11.54
N GLY A 433 -3.21 -8.31 -10.50
CA GLY A 433 -2.16 -7.74 -9.64
C GLY A 433 -0.89 -7.34 -10.39
N PHE A 434 -0.59 -7.99 -11.52
CA PHE A 434 0.55 -7.65 -12.37
C PHE A 434 0.36 -6.34 -13.13
N ALA A 435 -0.86 -5.96 -13.51
CA ALA A 435 -1.15 -4.69 -14.19
C ALA A 435 -1.01 -3.51 -13.21
N LEU A 436 -1.49 -3.69 -11.96
CA LEU A 436 -1.24 -2.73 -10.89
C LEU A 436 0.27 -2.58 -10.62
N LEU A 437 1.01 -3.70 -10.58
CA LEU A 437 2.47 -3.67 -10.40
C LEU A 437 3.19 -2.95 -11.55
N ALA A 438 2.77 -3.17 -12.80
CA ALA A 438 3.29 -2.48 -13.97
C ALA A 438 3.15 -0.96 -13.83
N LYS A 439 1.99 -0.49 -13.36
CA LYS A 439 1.77 0.92 -13.03
C LYS A 439 2.66 1.41 -11.90
N MET A 440 2.71 0.70 -10.77
CA MET A 440 3.49 1.10 -9.60
C MET A 440 4.99 1.24 -9.91
N ALA A 441 5.52 0.35 -10.76
CA ALA A 441 6.94 0.31 -11.13
C ALA A 441 7.23 1.03 -12.47
N LYS A 442 6.18 1.51 -13.16
CA LYS A 442 6.24 1.94 -14.57
C LYS A 442 6.97 0.91 -15.44
N ALA A 443 6.72 -0.38 -15.25
CA ALA A 443 7.49 -1.47 -15.85
C ALA A 443 6.73 -2.16 -16.99
N ASP A 444 7.46 -2.55 -18.02
CA ASP A 444 6.90 -3.25 -19.19
C ASP A 444 6.54 -4.69 -18.83
N ILE A 445 5.54 -5.23 -19.53
CA ILE A 445 5.08 -6.60 -19.36
C ILE A 445 5.53 -7.44 -20.55
N ILE A 446 6.12 -8.61 -20.30
CA ILE A 446 6.53 -9.55 -21.34
C ILE A 446 5.72 -10.85 -21.14
N PRO A 447 4.78 -11.15 -22.05
CA PRO A 447 4.05 -12.41 -22.02
C PRO A 447 4.95 -13.56 -22.47
N MET A 448 4.83 -14.70 -21.78
CA MET A 448 5.50 -15.94 -22.10
C MET A 448 4.49 -17.09 -22.02
N ALA A 449 4.68 -18.12 -22.84
CA ALA A 449 3.81 -19.29 -22.81
C ALA A 449 4.63 -20.59 -22.70
N ILE A 450 4.04 -21.59 -22.05
CA ILE A 450 4.59 -22.94 -21.88
C ILE A 450 3.55 -24.01 -22.20
N VAL A 451 3.97 -25.03 -22.98
CA VAL A 451 3.17 -26.21 -23.34
C VAL A 451 3.98 -27.50 -23.19
N GLY A 452 3.30 -28.65 -23.05
CA GLY A 452 3.92 -29.96 -22.88
C GLY A 452 4.40 -30.28 -21.45
N ALA A 453 4.37 -29.30 -20.53
CA ALA A 453 4.81 -29.49 -19.14
C ALA A 453 3.76 -30.12 -18.21
N ARG A 454 2.47 -30.10 -18.60
CA ARG A 454 1.33 -30.58 -17.79
C ARG A 454 1.49 -32.04 -17.35
N ASP A 455 1.82 -32.93 -18.27
CA ASP A 455 1.87 -34.38 -17.99
C ASP A 455 3.25 -34.88 -17.55
N ILE A 456 4.17 -33.96 -17.24
CA ILE A 456 5.48 -34.37 -16.72
C ILE A 456 5.27 -35.16 -15.43
N THR A 457 4.36 -34.73 -14.56
CA THR A 457 3.98 -35.44 -13.34
C THR A 457 2.48 -35.71 -13.37
N PRO A 458 2.04 -36.87 -13.92
CA PRO A 458 0.62 -37.21 -13.99
C PRO A 458 -0.04 -37.21 -12.60
N PRO A 459 -1.35 -36.93 -12.50
CA PRO A 459 -2.09 -37.02 -11.24
C PRO A 459 -1.86 -38.36 -10.54
N GLY A 460 -1.56 -38.33 -9.23
CA GLY A 460 -1.33 -39.52 -8.42
C GLY A 460 0.04 -40.18 -8.56
N LYS A 461 0.96 -39.65 -9.38
CA LYS A 461 2.34 -40.16 -9.48
C LYS A 461 3.35 -39.15 -8.93
N CYS A 462 4.35 -39.63 -8.19
CA CYS A 462 5.41 -38.78 -7.63
C CYS A 462 6.64 -38.63 -8.54
N TYR A 463 6.75 -39.44 -9.61
CA TYR A 463 7.93 -39.45 -10.49
C TYR A 463 7.67 -38.75 -11.84
N PRO A 464 8.50 -37.76 -12.21
CA PRO A 464 8.31 -37.05 -13.48
C PRO A 464 8.82 -37.86 -14.68
N ARG A 465 8.02 -37.92 -15.75
CA ARG A 465 8.32 -38.60 -17.02
C ARG A 465 9.11 -37.69 -17.97
N PRO A 466 10.01 -38.24 -18.81
CA PRO A 466 10.63 -37.48 -19.87
C PRO A 466 9.60 -37.10 -20.94
N LYS A 467 9.31 -35.81 -21.10
CA LYS A 467 8.44 -35.24 -22.13
C LYS A 467 9.08 -33.97 -22.69
N LYS A 468 8.86 -33.67 -23.98
CA LYS A 468 9.29 -32.40 -24.58
C LYS A 468 8.44 -31.25 -24.03
N VAL A 469 9.10 -30.16 -23.66
CA VAL A 469 8.44 -28.91 -23.22
C VAL A 469 8.83 -27.79 -24.15
N PHE A 470 7.86 -26.96 -24.51
CA PHE A 470 8.08 -25.84 -25.41
C PHE A 470 7.66 -24.55 -24.74
N CYS A 471 8.54 -23.56 -24.80
CA CYS A 471 8.29 -22.24 -24.27
C CYS A 471 8.54 -21.19 -25.34
N ARG A 472 7.76 -20.12 -25.35
CA ARG A 472 7.94 -18.99 -26.27
C ARG A 472 7.76 -17.68 -25.53
N VAL A 473 8.61 -16.72 -25.84
CA VAL A 473 8.49 -15.33 -25.38
C VAL A 473 7.74 -14.54 -26.44
N GLY A 474 6.73 -13.78 -26.01
CA GLY A 474 5.94 -12.89 -26.85
C GLY A 474 6.53 -11.48 -26.95
N THR A 475 5.85 -10.63 -27.71
CA THR A 475 6.22 -9.22 -27.88
C THR A 475 6.04 -8.45 -26.56
N PRO A 476 7.00 -7.60 -26.14
CA PRO A 476 6.83 -6.75 -24.97
C PRO A 476 5.66 -5.78 -25.11
N ILE A 477 4.91 -5.61 -24.03
CA ILE A 477 3.88 -4.59 -23.89
C ILE A 477 4.50 -3.44 -23.09
N VAL A 478 4.75 -2.34 -23.78
CA VAL A 478 5.34 -1.13 -23.20
C VAL A 478 4.31 -0.46 -22.29
N TYR A 479 4.72 -0.12 -21.07
CA TYR A 479 3.86 0.66 -20.18
C TYR A 479 3.89 2.14 -20.61
N ASP A 480 2.77 2.65 -21.11
CA ASP A 480 2.61 4.07 -21.46
C ASP A 480 1.28 4.63 -20.92
N GLU A 481 1.36 5.48 -19.90
CA GLU A 481 0.20 6.12 -19.27
C GLU A 481 -0.27 7.39 -20.03
N GLY A 482 0.50 7.85 -21.02
CA GLY A 482 0.37 9.18 -21.64
C GLY A 482 -0.92 9.47 -22.39
N ASN A 483 -1.72 8.46 -22.75
CA ASN A 483 -2.91 8.60 -23.61
C ASN A 483 -4.25 8.21 -22.95
N ALA A 484 -4.28 7.81 -21.68
CA ALA A 484 -5.49 7.30 -21.05
C ALA A 484 -6.31 8.40 -20.34
N LYS A 485 -7.50 8.73 -20.87
CA LYS A 485 -8.48 9.62 -20.18
C LYS A 485 -8.99 9.04 -18.86
N ASN A 486 -9.02 7.71 -18.71
CA ASN A 486 -9.46 7.00 -17.50
C ASN A 486 -8.41 5.98 -17.02
N ARG A 487 -7.86 6.22 -15.83
CA ARG A 487 -6.79 5.40 -15.24
C ARG A 487 -7.21 3.97 -14.86
N ARG A 488 -8.50 3.76 -14.55
CA ARG A 488 -9.02 2.43 -14.18
C ARG A 488 -9.23 1.58 -15.42
N GLU A 489 -9.74 2.18 -16.48
CA GLU A 489 -9.93 1.51 -17.78
C GLU A 489 -8.59 1.09 -18.39
N TYR A 490 -7.56 1.94 -18.32
CA TYR A 490 -6.23 1.59 -18.82
C TYR A 490 -5.64 0.35 -18.13
N LEU A 491 -5.80 0.24 -16.81
CA LEU A 491 -5.33 -0.95 -16.08
C LEU A 491 -6.05 -2.23 -16.52
N ALA A 492 -7.37 -2.15 -16.72
CA ALA A 492 -8.16 -3.27 -17.21
C ALA A 492 -7.77 -3.66 -18.65
N GLN A 493 -7.52 -2.67 -19.51
CA GLN A 493 -7.03 -2.90 -20.88
C GLN A 493 -5.66 -3.56 -20.89
N LEU A 494 -4.73 -3.08 -20.05
CA LEU A 494 -3.38 -3.65 -19.93
C LEU A 494 -3.43 -5.11 -19.44
N GLU A 495 -4.28 -5.39 -18.45
CA GLU A 495 -4.53 -6.74 -17.95
C GLU A 495 -5.07 -7.66 -19.05
N GLN A 496 -6.11 -7.21 -19.76
CA GLN A 496 -6.75 -7.95 -20.84
C GLN A 496 -5.76 -8.22 -21.99
N GLN A 497 -5.06 -7.19 -22.45
CA GLN A 497 -4.09 -7.29 -23.55
C GLN A 497 -2.97 -8.28 -23.22
N ALA A 498 -2.38 -8.17 -22.03
CA ALA A 498 -1.28 -9.03 -21.62
C ALA A 498 -1.72 -10.50 -21.49
N THR A 499 -2.89 -10.72 -20.89
CA THR A 499 -3.46 -12.07 -20.73
C THR A 499 -3.84 -12.68 -22.08
N GLN A 500 -4.45 -11.90 -22.97
CA GLN A 500 -4.83 -12.36 -24.31
C GLN A 500 -3.59 -12.73 -25.14
N GLN A 501 -2.54 -11.91 -25.11
CA GLN A 501 -1.28 -12.23 -25.80
C GLN A 501 -0.63 -13.49 -25.24
N MET A 502 -0.63 -13.68 -23.92
CA MET A 502 -0.09 -14.88 -23.28
C MET A 502 -0.84 -16.14 -23.73
N TYR A 503 -2.18 -16.14 -23.73
CA TYR A 503 -2.96 -17.29 -24.17
C TYR A 503 -2.93 -17.52 -25.68
N ALA A 504 -2.94 -16.47 -26.50
CA ALA A 504 -2.74 -16.61 -27.94
C ALA A 504 -1.39 -17.29 -28.23
N LEU A 505 -0.33 -16.90 -27.52
CA LEU A 505 0.99 -17.52 -27.65
C LEU A 505 0.99 -19.01 -27.26
N ARG A 506 0.27 -19.35 -26.18
CA ARG A 506 0.06 -20.74 -25.75
C ARG A 506 -0.67 -21.54 -26.82
N ASP A 507 -1.72 -20.99 -27.41
CA ASP A 507 -2.57 -21.71 -28.36
C ASP A 507 -1.85 -21.95 -29.68
N VAL A 508 -1.06 -20.98 -30.16
CA VAL A 508 -0.14 -21.18 -31.29
C VAL A 508 0.88 -22.27 -30.97
N LEU A 509 1.51 -22.23 -29.78
CA LEU A 509 2.45 -23.29 -29.37
C LEU A 509 1.80 -24.67 -29.28
N LYS A 510 0.54 -24.77 -28.86
CA LYS A 510 -0.22 -26.03 -28.86
C LYS A 510 -0.46 -26.54 -30.27
N GLN A 511 -0.77 -25.67 -31.23
CA GLN A 511 -0.97 -26.06 -32.62
C GLN A 511 0.33 -26.58 -33.25
N GLU A 512 1.46 -25.94 -32.96
CA GLU A 512 2.78 -26.38 -33.46
C GLU A 512 3.30 -27.64 -32.76
N HIS A 513 2.88 -27.86 -31.51
CA HIS A 513 3.32 -28.96 -30.67
C HIS A 513 2.14 -29.64 -29.94
N PRO A 514 1.24 -30.31 -30.66
CA PRO A 514 -0.01 -30.88 -30.10
C PRO A 514 0.21 -32.00 -29.07
N GLY A 515 1.46 -32.46 -28.89
CA GLY A 515 1.77 -33.62 -28.07
C GLY A 515 1.37 -34.92 -28.76
N ARG A 516 1.67 -36.06 -28.13
CA ARG A 516 0.99 -37.33 -28.44
C ARG A 516 -0.15 -37.45 -27.42
N ASN A 517 -1.37 -37.68 -27.90
CA ASN A 517 -2.53 -38.03 -27.08
C ASN A 517 -2.19 -39.12 -26.06
#